data_AF-A0A9W9VDJ7-F1
#
_entry.id   AF-A0A9W9VDJ7-F1
#
_cell.length_a   1.000
_cell.length_b   1.000
_cell.length_c   1.000
_cell.angle_alpha   90.00
_cell.angle_beta   90.00
_cell.angle_gamma   90.00
#
_symmetry.space_group_name_H-M   'P 1'
#
loop_
_entity.id
_entity.type
_entity.pdbx_description
1 polymer ?
#
loop_
_entity_poly.entity_id
_entity_poly.type
_entity_poly.pdbx_seq_one_letter_code
_entity_poly.pdbx_strand_id
1 'polypeptide(L)'
;MVRSTQIARLDGLMLAASVDDEQAESELSEIKGQAKMIFRRLNRNAAPQASIESGQYSLHYTIQDDICFLCICDKSYPRKLAFTYLADLASEFTTTYSSSQYLSPTLRPYAFVEFDTFIQRTKKLYQDSRASQNLDKLNDELRDVTKVMTKNIEDLLYRGDSLERMGELSGRLREDSKKYRKAAVRINWELLLKQYGPFAGVGLVICILLFWRFF
;
A
#
# COMPACT_ATOMS: atom_id res chain seq x y z
N MET A 1 5.28 -16.84 -3.22
CA MET A 1 4.11 -16.43 -4.03
C MET A 1 4.08 -14.90 -4.16
N VAL A 2 3.33 -14.35 -5.12
CA VAL A 2 3.08 -12.89 -5.19
C VAL A 2 2.13 -12.48 -4.06
N ARG A 3 2.54 -11.49 -3.26
CA ARG A 3 1.86 -11.03 -2.05
C ARG A 3 1.09 -9.73 -2.27
N SER A 4 1.67 -8.76 -2.96
CA SER A 4 1.05 -7.44 -3.19
C SER A 4 1.64 -6.81 -4.45
N THR A 5 0.88 -5.94 -5.11
CA THR A 5 1.27 -5.28 -6.36
C THR A 5 0.91 -3.81 -6.33
N GLN A 6 1.81 -2.95 -6.78
CA GLN A 6 1.64 -1.50 -6.82
C GLN A 6 2.08 -0.98 -8.19
N ILE A 7 1.28 -0.06 -8.74
CA ILE A 7 1.54 0.59 -10.02
C ILE A 7 1.61 2.09 -9.76
N ALA A 8 2.73 2.70 -10.13
CA ALA A 8 2.97 4.11 -9.89
C ALA A 8 3.70 4.74 -11.07
N ARG A 9 3.45 6.02 -11.30
CA ARG A 9 4.23 6.80 -12.24
C ARG A 9 5.59 7.18 -11.61
N LEU A 10 6.60 7.40 -12.44
CA LEU A 10 7.96 7.73 -11.99
C LEU A 10 8.07 9.04 -11.18
N ASP A 11 7.04 9.88 -11.16
CA ASP A 11 6.94 11.05 -10.28
C ASP A 11 6.41 10.71 -8.88
N GLY A 12 6.16 9.43 -8.59
CA GLY A 12 5.66 8.93 -7.31
C GLY A 12 4.14 8.92 -7.19
N LEU A 13 3.39 9.27 -8.24
CA LEU A 13 1.93 9.20 -8.21
C LEU A 13 1.45 7.75 -8.28
N MET A 14 0.75 7.28 -7.24
CA MET A 14 0.13 5.96 -7.23
C MET A 14 -1.02 5.91 -8.24
N LEU A 15 -1.03 4.92 -9.12
CA LEU A 15 -2.03 4.74 -10.17
C LEU A 15 -3.05 3.66 -9.79
N ALA A 16 -2.56 2.52 -9.32
CA ALA A 16 -3.36 1.38 -8.88
C ALA A 16 -2.56 0.54 -7.88
N ALA A 17 -3.24 -0.26 -7.04
CA ALA A 17 -2.61 -1.23 -6.17
C ALA A 17 -3.56 -2.40 -5.92
N SER A 18 -3.01 -3.57 -5.61
CA SER A 18 -3.82 -4.70 -5.18
C SER A 18 -4.42 -4.43 -3.80
N VAL A 19 -5.70 -4.72 -3.62
CA VAL A 19 -6.30 -4.79 -2.29
C VAL A 19 -5.80 -6.05 -1.58
N ASP A 20 -5.26 -5.89 -0.38
CA ASP A 20 -4.77 -6.98 0.46
C ASP A 20 -5.65 -7.09 1.72
N ASP A 21 -5.78 -8.30 2.27
CA ASP A 21 -6.54 -8.53 3.51
C ASP A 21 -5.79 -7.94 4.73
N GLU A 22 -6.50 -7.67 5.83
CA GLU A 22 -5.95 -6.98 7.01
C GLU A 22 -4.68 -7.63 7.57
N GLN A 23 -4.62 -8.97 7.57
CA GLN A 23 -3.44 -9.70 8.02
C GLN A 23 -2.23 -9.45 7.11
N ALA A 24 -2.43 -9.51 5.79
CA ALA A 24 -1.38 -9.25 4.82
C ALA A 24 -0.92 -7.78 4.86
N GLU A 25 -1.82 -6.84 5.13
CA GLU A 25 -1.48 -5.42 5.30
C GLU A 25 -0.53 -5.22 6.49
N SER A 26 -0.80 -5.90 7.61
CA SER A 26 0.04 -5.85 8.81
C SER A 26 1.42 -6.47 8.56
N GLU A 27 1.47 -7.67 7.98
CA GLU A 27 2.71 -8.40 7.69
C GLU A 27 3.60 -7.66 6.68
N LEU A 28 2.99 -7.01 5.68
CA LEU A 28 3.71 -6.34 4.61
C LEU A 28 3.94 -4.84 4.85
N SER A 29 3.50 -4.29 5.98
CA SER A 29 3.52 -2.83 6.25
C SER A 29 4.92 -2.22 6.06
N GLU A 30 5.96 -2.89 6.58
CA GLU A 30 7.35 -2.44 6.42
C GLU A 30 7.81 -2.49 4.96
N ILE A 31 7.56 -3.61 4.28
CA ILE A 31 7.95 -3.81 2.87
C ILE A 31 7.20 -2.86 1.94
N LYS A 32 5.92 -2.58 2.22
CA LYS A 32 5.15 -1.55 1.50
C LYS A 32 5.72 -0.16 1.73
N GLY A 33 6.24 0.13 2.92
CA GLY A 33 7.03 1.33 3.19
C GLY A 33 8.28 1.41 2.31
N GLN A 34 9.00 0.30 2.17
CA GLN A 34 10.17 0.20 1.29
C GLN A 34 9.81 0.37 -0.20
N ALA A 35 8.69 -0.21 -0.66
CA ALA A 35 8.18 -0.02 -2.02
C ALA A 35 7.91 1.45 -2.34
N LYS A 36 7.31 2.20 -1.40
CA LYS A 36 7.11 3.66 -1.53
C LYS A 36 8.44 4.41 -1.65
N MET A 37 9.45 4.03 -0.86
CA MET A 37 10.78 4.62 -0.95
C MET A 37 11.45 4.32 -2.30
N ILE A 38 11.25 3.11 -2.84
CA ILE A 38 11.72 2.75 -4.19
C ILE A 38 11.08 3.66 -5.22
N PHE A 39 9.74 3.82 -5.23
CA PHE A 39 9.06 4.70 -6.18
C PHE A 39 9.55 6.15 -6.13
N ARG A 40 9.87 6.68 -4.94
CA ARG A 40 10.45 8.04 -4.80
C ARG A 40 11.87 8.17 -5.35
N ARG A 41 12.64 7.08 -5.41
CA ARG A 41 14.03 7.09 -5.90
C ARG A 41 14.16 6.71 -7.37
N LEU A 42 13.17 6.01 -7.92
CA LEU A 42 13.14 5.68 -9.35
C LEU A 42 13.02 6.96 -10.18
N ASN A 43 13.77 6.99 -11.27
CA ASN A 43 13.77 8.08 -12.24
C ASN A 43 14.03 7.48 -13.63
N ARG A 44 14.01 8.31 -14.67
CA ARG A 44 14.19 7.87 -16.06
C ARG A 44 15.56 7.23 -16.36
N ASN A 45 16.56 7.45 -15.50
CA ASN A 45 17.89 6.82 -15.63
C ASN A 45 18.00 5.50 -14.85
N ALA A 46 16.95 5.08 -14.14
CA ALA A 46 16.93 3.81 -13.46
C ALA A 46 16.96 2.65 -14.47
N ALA A 47 17.44 1.48 -14.03
CA ALA A 47 17.37 0.28 -14.85
C ALA A 47 15.89 -0.03 -15.15
N PRO A 48 15.52 -0.42 -16.38
CA PRO A 48 14.13 -0.68 -16.74
C PRO A 48 13.53 -1.87 -15.96
N GLN A 49 14.37 -2.79 -15.49
CA GLN A 49 13.96 -3.91 -14.64
C GLN A 49 15.00 -4.13 -13.55
N ALA A 50 14.56 -4.35 -12.32
CA ALA A 50 15.45 -4.82 -11.26
C ALA A 50 14.72 -5.66 -10.22
N SER A 51 15.51 -6.46 -9.49
CA SER A 51 15.07 -7.20 -8.31
C SER A 51 15.72 -6.60 -7.08
N ILE A 52 14.95 -6.38 -6.02
CA ILE A 52 15.39 -5.80 -4.77
C ILE A 52 15.10 -6.80 -3.67
N GLU A 53 16.15 -7.30 -3.03
CA GLU A 53 16.02 -8.24 -1.92
C GLU A 53 15.74 -7.49 -0.62
N SER A 54 14.75 -7.96 0.15
CA SER A 54 14.40 -7.40 1.46
C SER A 54 13.96 -8.50 2.42
N GLY A 55 14.91 -9.03 3.18
CA GLY A 55 14.67 -10.08 4.17
C GLY A 55 14.01 -11.33 3.59
N GLN A 56 12.78 -11.61 4.03
CA GLN A 56 11.98 -12.76 3.58
C GLN A 56 11.25 -12.52 2.25
N TYR A 57 11.28 -11.30 1.75
CA TYR A 57 10.59 -10.88 0.55
C TYR A 57 11.57 -10.43 -0.54
N SER A 58 11.08 -10.38 -1.75
CA SER A 58 11.77 -9.79 -2.90
C SER A 58 10.79 -8.88 -3.62
N LEU A 59 11.27 -7.69 -3.98
CA LEU A 59 10.51 -6.72 -4.74
C LEU A 59 11.04 -6.76 -6.16
N HIS A 60 10.17 -7.00 -7.13
CA HIS A 60 10.54 -6.93 -8.53
C HIS A 60 9.80 -5.77 -9.16
N TYR A 61 10.48 -5.01 -10.00
CA TYR A 61 9.84 -3.95 -10.75
C TYR A 61 10.23 -3.94 -12.22
N THR A 62 9.28 -3.50 -13.05
CA THR A 62 9.45 -3.21 -14.47
C THR A 62 8.96 -1.79 -14.73
N ILE A 63 9.75 -1.00 -15.46
CA ILE A 63 9.41 0.34 -15.90
C ILE A 63 9.04 0.27 -17.39
N GLN A 64 7.86 0.77 -17.73
CA GLN A 64 7.37 0.92 -19.10
C GLN A 64 6.58 2.23 -19.20
N ASP A 65 6.86 3.05 -20.20
CA ASP A 65 6.16 4.32 -20.48
C ASP A 65 6.06 5.26 -19.26
N ASP A 66 7.17 5.49 -18.54
CA ASP A 66 7.23 6.27 -17.28
C ASP A 66 6.33 5.73 -16.15
N ILE A 67 5.85 4.49 -16.26
CA ILE A 67 5.12 3.77 -15.21
C ILE A 67 6.00 2.65 -14.67
N CYS A 68 6.09 2.59 -13.35
CA CYS A 68 6.71 1.50 -12.61
C CYS A 68 5.63 0.52 -12.12
N PHE A 69 5.74 -0.73 -12.57
CA PHE A 69 4.97 -1.87 -12.08
C PHE A 69 5.84 -2.62 -11.08
N LEU A 70 5.41 -2.70 -9.82
CA LEU A 70 6.17 -3.34 -8.75
C LEU A 70 5.32 -4.43 -8.09
N CYS A 71 5.91 -5.60 -7.87
CA CYS A 71 5.31 -6.65 -7.07
C CYS A 71 6.20 -7.04 -5.90
N ILE A 72 5.57 -7.37 -4.78
CA ILE A 72 6.18 -7.96 -3.60
C ILE A 72 5.89 -9.45 -3.64
N CYS A 73 6.93 -10.28 -3.58
CA CYS A 73 6.79 -11.72 -3.52
C CYS A 73 7.63 -12.31 -2.38
N ASP A 74 7.30 -13.54 -1.96
CA ASP A 74 8.19 -14.29 -1.09
C ASP A 74 9.52 -14.56 -1.81
N LYS A 75 10.63 -14.56 -1.06
CA LYS A 75 11.97 -14.82 -1.62
C LYS A 75 12.11 -16.15 -2.36
N SER A 76 11.30 -17.14 -2.02
CA SER A 76 11.27 -18.45 -2.69
C SER A 76 10.55 -18.44 -4.05
N TYR A 77 9.86 -17.35 -4.39
CA TYR A 77 9.10 -17.26 -5.63
C TYR A 77 10.03 -17.09 -6.84
N PRO A 78 9.85 -17.86 -7.93
CA PRO A 78 10.72 -17.77 -9.09
C PRO A 78 10.71 -16.37 -9.72
N ARG A 79 11.91 -15.79 -9.86
CA ARG A 79 12.10 -14.47 -10.47
C ARG A 79 11.50 -14.37 -11.86
N LYS A 80 11.67 -15.41 -12.69
CA LYS A 80 11.11 -15.46 -14.06
C LYS A 80 9.60 -15.23 -14.02
N LEU A 81 8.88 -15.97 -13.18
CA LEU A 81 7.43 -15.82 -13.03
C LEU A 81 7.02 -14.43 -12.53
N ALA A 82 7.80 -13.82 -11.63
CA ALA A 82 7.51 -12.46 -11.16
C ALA A 82 7.60 -11.42 -12.29
N PHE A 83 8.60 -11.51 -13.17
CA PHE A 83 8.72 -10.61 -14.32
C PHE A 83 7.68 -10.90 -15.41
N THR A 84 7.35 -12.16 -15.65
CA THR A 84 6.24 -12.52 -16.55
C THR A 84 4.93 -11.91 -16.06
N TYR A 85 4.64 -12.05 -14.77
CA TYR A 85 3.49 -11.44 -14.13
C TYR A 85 3.46 -9.91 -14.33
N LEU A 86 4.58 -9.23 -14.11
CA LEU A 86 4.67 -7.77 -14.31
C LEU A 86 4.52 -7.37 -15.78
N ALA A 87 5.03 -8.17 -16.73
CA ALA A 87 4.88 -7.91 -18.16
C ALA A 87 3.42 -8.02 -18.61
N ASP A 88 2.68 -9.04 -18.14
CA ASP A 88 1.25 -9.18 -18.41
C ASP A 88 0.46 -7.98 -17.86
N LEU A 89 0.78 -7.52 -16.65
CA LEU A 89 0.17 -6.32 -16.07
C LEU A 89 0.47 -5.07 -16.89
N ALA A 90 1.71 -4.88 -17.32
CA ALA A 90 2.11 -3.70 -18.08
C ALA A 90 1.45 -3.67 -19.47
N SER A 91 1.42 -4.82 -20.15
CA SER A 91 0.73 -4.98 -21.44
C SER A 91 -0.76 -4.68 -21.33
N GLU A 92 -1.45 -5.28 -20.36
CA GLU A 92 -2.89 -5.03 -20.18
C GLU A 92 -3.17 -3.57 -19.79
N PHE A 93 -2.37 -3.00 -18.88
CA PHE A 93 -2.57 -1.63 -18.41
C PHE A 93 -2.42 -0.61 -19.55
N THR A 94 -1.37 -0.76 -20.37
CA THR A 94 -1.10 0.13 -21.52
C THR A 94 -2.05 -0.10 -22.69
N THR A 95 -2.67 -1.28 -22.78
CA THR A 95 -3.73 -1.58 -23.76
C THR A 95 -5.08 -1.01 -23.32
N THR A 96 -5.39 -1.09 -22.03
CA THR A 96 -6.68 -0.65 -21.46
C THR A 96 -6.76 0.87 -21.34
N TYR A 97 -5.65 1.51 -20.94
CA TYR A 97 -5.58 2.95 -20.71
C TYR A 97 -4.57 3.59 -21.67
N SER A 98 -4.99 4.65 -22.35
CA SER A 98 -4.10 5.36 -23.28
C SER A 98 -3.03 6.16 -22.53
N SER A 99 -1.88 6.40 -23.18
CA SER A 99 -0.80 7.20 -22.61
C SER A 99 -1.22 8.61 -22.20
N SER A 100 -2.16 9.21 -22.94
CA SER A 100 -2.72 10.52 -22.60
C SER A 100 -3.46 10.52 -21.25
N GLN A 101 -4.05 9.40 -20.86
CA GLN A 101 -4.75 9.26 -19.59
C GLN A 101 -3.76 9.04 -18.45
N TYR A 102 -2.91 8.01 -18.52
CA TYR A 102 -2.04 7.65 -17.40
C TYR A 102 -0.85 8.61 -17.19
N LEU A 103 -0.46 9.38 -18.21
CA LEU A 103 0.54 10.45 -18.10
C LEU A 103 -0.06 11.83 -17.83
N SER A 104 -1.39 11.93 -17.63
CA SER A 104 -2.02 13.22 -17.39
C SER A 104 -1.47 13.91 -16.13
N PRO A 105 -1.07 15.19 -16.20
CA PRO A 105 -0.54 15.91 -15.05
C PRO A 105 -1.61 16.19 -13.98
N THR A 106 -2.90 16.18 -14.35
CA THR A 106 -4.02 16.45 -13.44
C THR A 106 -4.63 15.18 -12.82
N LEU A 107 -3.94 14.05 -12.95
CA LEU A 107 -4.43 12.77 -12.47
C LEU A 107 -4.45 12.71 -10.93
N ARG A 108 -5.53 12.18 -10.36
CA ARG A 108 -5.61 11.95 -8.91
C ARG A 108 -4.91 10.65 -8.52
N PRO A 109 -4.38 10.53 -7.29
CA PRO A 109 -3.88 9.26 -6.78
C PRO A 109 -4.95 8.17 -6.89
N TYR A 110 -4.54 6.97 -7.28
CA TYR A 110 -5.39 5.80 -7.45
C TYR A 110 -6.52 5.99 -8.49
N ALA A 111 -6.30 6.79 -9.53
CA ALA A 111 -7.32 6.99 -10.57
C ALA A 111 -7.72 5.71 -11.33
N PHE A 112 -6.89 4.66 -11.27
CA PHE A 112 -7.10 3.40 -11.97
C PHE A 112 -7.40 2.24 -11.01
N VAL A 113 -8.10 2.49 -9.90
CA VAL A 113 -8.47 1.45 -8.92
C VAL A 113 -9.20 0.24 -9.51
N GLU A 114 -9.96 0.42 -10.59
CA GLU A 114 -10.71 -0.67 -11.24
C GLU A 114 -9.79 -1.77 -11.79
N PHE A 115 -8.54 -1.42 -12.09
CA PHE A 115 -7.51 -2.35 -12.55
C PHE A 115 -7.14 -3.40 -11.48
N ASP A 116 -7.46 -3.18 -10.20
CA ASP A 116 -7.30 -4.19 -9.14
C ASP A 116 -7.97 -5.53 -9.52
N THR A 117 -9.13 -5.50 -10.17
CA THR A 117 -9.82 -6.73 -10.60
C THR A 117 -8.93 -7.60 -11.51
N PHE A 118 -8.21 -6.96 -12.44
CA PHE A 118 -7.26 -7.66 -13.31
C PHE A 118 -6.04 -8.12 -12.52
N ILE A 119 -5.47 -7.25 -11.68
CA ILE A 119 -4.34 -7.58 -10.81
C ILE A 119 -4.62 -8.84 -9.99
N GLN A 120 -5.79 -8.93 -9.34
CA GLN A 120 -6.18 -10.06 -8.50
C GLN A 120 -6.36 -11.35 -9.31
N ARG A 121 -7.00 -11.26 -10.49
CA ARG A 121 -7.20 -12.41 -11.37
C ARG A 121 -5.85 -12.97 -11.83
N THR A 122 -4.98 -12.10 -12.31
CA THR A 122 -3.65 -12.48 -12.79
C THR A 122 -2.78 -12.96 -11.63
N LYS A 123 -2.84 -12.33 -10.45
CA LYS A 123 -2.14 -12.79 -9.24
C LYS A 123 -2.52 -14.23 -8.89
N LYS A 124 -3.81 -14.58 -8.91
CA LYS A 124 -4.29 -15.96 -8.66
C LYS A 124 -3.76 -16.95 -9.71
N LEU A 125 -3.75 -16.58 -10.99
CA LEU A 125 -3.22 -17.41 -12.06
C LEU A 125 -1.73 -17.74 -11.84
N TYR A 126 -0.95 -16.75 -11.41
CA TYR A 126 0.49 -16.88 -11.15
C TYR A 126 0.83 -17.49 -9.78
N GLN A 127 -0.16 -17.69 -8.91
CA GLN A 127 -0.04 -18.45 -7.67
C GLN A 127 -0.29 -19.95 -7.87
N ASP A 128 -1.09 -20.33 -8.87
CA ASP A 128 -1.35 -21.74 -9.18
C ASP A 128 -0.12 -22.41 -9.82
N SER A 129 0.53 -23.27 -9.05
CA SER A 129 1.69 -24.06 -9.49
C SER A 129 1.46 -24.84 -10.79
N ARG A 130 0.24 -25.29 -11.09
CA ARG A 130 -0.06 -26.06 -12.31
C ARG A 130 -0.14 -25.15 -13.55
N ALA A 131 -0.69 -23.95 -13.38
CA ALA A 131 -0.72 -22.95 -14.45
C ALA A 131 0.68 -22.42 -14.75
N SER A 132 1.51 -22.22 -13.72
CA SER A 132 2.89 -21.72 -13.87
C SER A 132 3.77 -22.60 -14.76
N GLN A 133 3.63 -23.94 -14.70
CA GLN A 133 4.39 -24.85 -15.57
C GLN A 133 4.02 -24.77 -17.05
N ASN A 134 2.77 -24.40 -17.36
CA ASN A 134 2.33 -24.19 -18.74
C ASN A 134 2.75 -22.80 -19.24
N LEU A 135 2.72 -21.79 -18.37
CA LEU A 135 3.21 -20.43 -18.68
C LEU A 135 4.72 -20.42 -18.92
N ASP A 136 5.50 -21.18 -18.16
CA ASP A 136 6.96 -21.30 -18.35
C ASP A 136 7.34 -21.89 -19.71
N LYS A 137 6.48 -22.77 -20.27
CA LYS A 137 6.66 -23.35 -21.62
C LYS A 137 6.18 -22.43 -22.74
N LEU A 138 5.16 -21.61 -22.47
CA LEU A 138 4.61 -20.67 -23.46
C LEU A 138 5.47 -19.42 -23.61
N ASN A 139 6.25 -19.06 -22.59
CA ASN A 139 6.97 -17.79 -22.54
C ASN A 139 8.50 -17.96 -22.71
N ASP A 140 8.87 -18.46 -23.89
CA ASP A 140 10.27 -18.54 -24.38
C ASP A 140 10.84 -17.16 -24.79
N GLU A 141 10.02 -16.11 -24.79
CA GLU A 141 10.42 -14.72 -25.11
C GLU A 141 11.11 -13.99 -23.95
N LEU A 142 10.93 -14.43 -22.69
CA LEU A 142 11.60 -13.86 -21.51
C LEU A 142 13.04 -14.38 -21.32
N ARG A 143 13.81 -14.44 -22.41
CA ARG A 143 15.19 -14.94 -22.45
C ARG A 143 16.20 -14.16 -21.61
N ASP A 144 15.85 -12.95 -21.16
CA ASP A 144 16.82 -12.02 -20.55
C ASP A 144 16.58 -11.67 -19.07
N VAL A 145 15.76 -12.43 -18.33
CA VAL A 145 15.61 -12.25 -16.86
C VAL A 145 16.95 -12.44 -16.12
N THR A 146 17.89 -13.18 -16.70
CA THR A 146 19.25 -13.37 -16.18
C THR A 146 20.10 -12.10 -16.18
N LYS A 147 19.79 -11.11 -17.02
CA LYS A 147 20.49 -9.80 -17.06
C LYS A 147 19.90 -8.79 -16.08
N VAL A 148 18.81 -9.11 -15.40
CA VAL A 148 18.16 -8.22 -14.45
C VAL A 148 19.05 -8.00 -13.23
N MET A 149 19.34 -6.74 -12.94
CA MET A 149 20.16 -6.35 -11.80
C MET A 149 19.45 -6.72 -10.49
N THR A 150 20.19 -7.37 -9.59
CA THR A 150 19.76 -7.58 -8.21
C THR A 150 20.44 -6.57 -7.30
N LYS A 151 19.67 -5.89 -6.45
CA LYS A 151 20.18 -4.98 -5.43
C LYS A 151 19.62 -5.38 -4.08
N ASN A 152 20.34 -5.05 -3.01
CA ASN A 152 19.78 -5.14 -1.68
C ASN A 152 19.00 -3.84 -1.36
N ILE A 153 17.87 -3.97 -0.67
CA ILE A 153 17.12 -2.83 -0.17
C ILE A 153 17.97 -1.93 0.74
N GLU A 154 18.86 -2.47 1.57
CA GLU A 154 19.71 -1.68 2.45
C GLU A 154 20.58 -0.69 1.66
N ASP A 155 21.24 -1.15 0.59
CA ASP A 155 22.04 -0.30 -0.31
C ASP A 155 21.19 0.80 -0.96
N LEU A 156 19.93 0.47 -1.27
CA LEU A 156 18.97 1.40 -1.83
C LEU A 156 18.37 2.34 -0.80
N LEU A 157 18.46 2.08 0.51
CA LEU A 157 17.99 2.97 1.58
C LEU A 157 19.10 3.92 2.02
N TYR A 158 20.32 3.43 2.27
CA TYR A 158 21.42 4.24 2.84
C TYR A 158 21.87 5.43 1.98
N ARG A 159 21.66 5.41 0.66
CA ARG A 159 22.06 6.51 -0.24
C ARG A 159 21.21 7.80 -0.20
N GLY A 160 20.27 7.95 0.74
CA GLY A 160 19.41 9.15 0.80
C GLY A 160 18.52 9.34 2.03
N ASP A 161 18.73 8.57 3.12
CA ASP A 161 17.74 8.42 4.20
C ASP A 161 17.87 9.39 5.40
N SER A 162 18.71 10.43 5.33
CA SER A 162 18.87 11.36 6.46
C SER A 162 17.80 12.47 6.54
N LEU A 163 16.98 12.68 5.50
CA LEU A 163 16.10 13.85 5.42
C LEU A 163 14.59 13.55 5.54
N GLU A 164 14.10 12.35 5.22
CA GLU A 164 12.66 12.09 5.12
C GLU A 164 12.07 11.29 6.30
N ARG A 165 12.89 10.54 7.04
CA ARG A 165 12.45 9.75 8.21
C ARG A 165 11.83 10.57 9.35
N MET A 166 12.04 11.88 9.38
CA MET A 166 11.51 12.75 10.46
C MET A 166 10.11 13.31 10.18
N GLY A 167 9.64 13.33 8.93
CA GLY A 167 8.36 13.96 8.58
C GLY A 167 7.15 13.04 8.74
N GLU A 168 7.20 11.84 8.16
CA GLU A 168 6.03 10.95 8.04
C GLU A 168 5.76 10.15 9.33
N LEU A 169 6.81 9.71 10.03
CA LEU A 169 6.68 9.04 11.33
C LEU A 169 6.13 10.02 12.40
N SER A 170 6.54 11.29 12.35
CA SER A 170 6.04 12.35 13.23
C SER A 170 4.58 12.73 12.94
N GLY A 171 4.16 12.67 11.68
CA GLY A 171 2.78 12.94 11.26
C GLY A 171 1.80 11.90 11.79
N ARG A 172 2.09 10.61 11.57
CA ARG A 172 1.23 9.50 12.00
C ARG A 172 1.17 9.37 13.53
N LEU A 173 2.31 9.53 14.24
CA LEU A 173 2.32 9.54 15.72
C LEU A 173 1.54 10.71 16.31
N ARG A 174 1.58 11.90 15.70
CA ARG A 174 0.81 13.07 16.15
C ARG A 174 -0.68 12.93 15.88
N GLU A 175 -1.05 12.34 14.75
CA GLU A 175 -2.44 12.12 14.39
C GLU A 175 -3.08 11.03 15.27
N ASP A 176 -2.37 9.92 15.48
CA ASP A 176 -2.80 8.86 16.40
C ASP A 176 -2.86 9.37 17.84
N SER A 177 -1.88 10.14 18.32
CA SER A 177 -1.92 10.76 19.66
C SER A 177 -3.10 11.72 19.84
N LYS A 178 -3.47 12.48 18.80
CA LYS A 178 -4.68 13.35 18.84
C LYS A 178 -5.96 12.51 18.90
N LYS A 179 -5.99 11.37 18.20
CA LYS A 179 -7.14 10.44 18.20
C LYS A 179 -7.30 9.78 19.58
N TYR A 180 -6.22 9.30 20.19
CA TYR A 180 -6.22 8.75 21.55
C TYR A 180 -6.60 9.80 22.60
N ARG A 181 -6.09 11.04 22.51
CA ARG A 181 -6.48 12.14 23.41
C ARG A 181 -7.97 12.46 23.32
N LYS A 182 -8.52 12.54 22.10
CA LYS A 182 -9.95 12.81 21.89
C LYS A 182 -10.82 11.66 22.43
N ALA A 183 -10.41 10.41 22.23
CA ALA A 183 -11.10 9.24 22.76
C ALA A 183 -11.10 9.25 24.30
N ALA A 184 -9.95 9.51 24.94
CA ALA A 184 -9.84 9.57 26.40
C ALA A 184 -10.71 10.66 27.04
N VAL A 185 -10.79 11.86 26.43
CA VAL A 185 -11.65 12.95 26.94
C VAL A 185 -13.13 12.58 26.83
N ARG A 186 -13.54 11.93 25.73
CA ARG A 186 -14.93 11.46 25.56
C ARG A 186 -15.29 10.41 26.61
N ILE A 187 -14.42 9.44 26.82
CA ILE A 187 -14.61 8.38 27.83
C ILE A 187 -14.74 8.99 29.22
N ASN A 188 -13.93 10.00 29.57
CA ASN A 188 -14.03 10.68 30.86
C ASN A 188 -15.36 11.43 31.03
N TRP A 189 -15.85 12.08 29.97
CA TRP A 189 -17.16 12.75 30.00
C TRP A 189 -18.32 11.76 30.13
N GLU A 190 -18.27 10.63 29.42
CA GLU A 190 -19.29 9.58 29.53
C GLU A 190 -19.31 8.97 30.94
N LEU A 191 -18.14 8.74 31.54
CA LEU A 191 -18.02 8.26 32.92
C LEU A 191 -18.60 9.27 33.91
N LEU A 192 -18.27 10.55 33.78
CA LEU A 192 -18.82 11.61 34.64
C LEU A 192 -20.34 11.73 34.51
N LEU A 193 -20.87 11.71 33.30
CA LEU A 193 -22.31 11.83 33.06
C LEU A 193 -23.07 10.64 33.65
N LYS A 194 -22.51 9.43 33.53
CA LYS A 194 -23.10 8.21 34.08
C LYS A 194 -23.04 8.18 35.61
N GLN A 195 -21.98 8.74 36.21
CA GLN A 195 -21.82 8.80 37.66
C GLN A 195 -22.68 9.89 38.32
N TYR A 196 -22.73 11.09 37.75
CA TYR A 196 -23.42 12.24 38.35
C TYR A 196 -24.84 12.48 37.83
N GLY A 197 -25.20 11.90 36.68
CA GLY A 197 -26.54 12.01 36.09
C GLY A 197 -27.68 11.58 37.02
N PRO A 198 -27.59 10.44 37.74
CA PRO A 198 -28.63 10.03 38.67
C PRO A 198 -28.84 11.01 39.83
N PHE A 199 -27.76 11.56 40.39
CA PHE A 199 -27.84 12.52 41.48
C PHE A 199 -28.45 13.85 41.03
N ALA A 200 -28.06 14.33 39.85
CA ALA A 200 -28.65 15.53 39.24
C ALA A 200 -30.16 15.33 38.97
N GLY A 201 -30.55 14.16 38.46
CA GLY A 201 -31.96 13.81 38.23
C GLY A 201 -32.80 13.81 39.51
N VAL A 202 -32.31 13.18 40.58
CA VAL A 202 -33.01 13.16 41.89
C VAL A 202 -33.13 14.57 42.47
N GLY A 203 -32.05 15.37 42.41
CA GLY A 203 -32.08 16.76 42.86
C GLY A 203 -33.13 17.60 42.11
N LEU A 204 -33.22 17.44 40.79
CA LEU A 204 -34.19 18.14 39.95
C LEU A 204 -35.63 17.76 40.33
N VAL A 205 -35.91 16.47 40.54
CA VAL A 205 -37.23 16.01 41.01
C VAL A 205 -37.60 16.61 42.36
N ILE A 206 -36.65 16.66 43.32
CA ILE A 206 -36.88 17.26 44.64
C ILE A 206 -37.17 18.77 44.50
N CYS A 207 -36.42 19.49 43.66
CA CYS A 207 -36.65 20.91 43.41
C CYS A 207 -38.05 21.16 42.81
N ILE A 208 -38.49 20.33 41.86
CA ILE A 208 -39.85 20.43 41.29
C ILE A 208 -40.91 20.20 42.37
N LEU A 209 -40.75 19.18 43.21
CA LEU A 209 -41.71 18.89 44.27
C LEU A 209 -41.78 20.01 45.32
N LEU A 210 -40.65 20.63 45.65
CA LEU A 210 -40.62 21.78 46.55
C LEU A 210 -41.29 23.01 45.92
N PHE A 211 -41.03 23.26 44.63
CA PHE A 211 -41.68 24.35 43.90
C PHE A 211 -43.20 24.18 43.88
N TRP A 212 -43.68 22.98 43.58
CA TRP A 212 -45.11 22.65 43.53
C TRP A 212 -45.80 22.63 44.90
N ARG A 213 -45.04 22.56 45.99
CA ARG A 213 -45.57 22.58 47.35
C ARG A 213 -45.60 23.98 47.97
N PHE A 214 -44.72 24.88 47.54
CA PHE A 214 -44.62 26.25 48.07
C PHE A 214 -45.30 27.31 47.19
N PHE A 215 -45.62 26.98 45.93
CA PHE A 215 -46.36 27.80 44.98
C PHE A 215 -47.61 27.05 44.51
#